data_AF-A0A7X3VSS0-F1
#
_entry.id   AF-A0A7X3VSS0-F1
#
_cell.length_a   1.000
_cell.length_b   1.000
_cell.length_c   1.000
_cell.angle_alpha   90.00
_cell.angle_beta   90.00
_cell.angle_gamma   90.00
#
_symmetry.space_group_name_H-M   'P 1'
#
loop_
_entity.id
_entity.type
_entity.pdbx_description
1 polymer ?
#
loop_
_entity_poly.entity_id
_entity_poly.type
_entity_poly.pdbx_seq_one_letter_code
_entity_poly.pdbx_strand_id
1 'polypeptide(L)'
;MVNESYYYQDKPLWRRISDYPFKEGQVYQWRRQYIRVNKKGIFPTFTANMGMGGHNVPIVLDARGVRKLTPRECFRIQGFSETYKLPELADCHLYKQAGNSVSISVVKRIAKAMREAAEAR
;
A
#
# COMPACT_ATOMS: atom_id res chain seq x y z
N MET A 1 -11.18 11.48 6.56
CA MET A 1 -10.92 11.99 5.19
C MET A 1 -9.43 11.89 4.89
N VAL A 2 -9.04 11.58 3.66
CA VAL A 2 -7.62 11.51 3.24
C VAL A 2 -7.08 12.92 2.98
N ASN A 3 -5.87 13.20 3.45
CA ASN A 3 -5.21 14.49 3.26
C ASN A 3 -4.90 14.77 1.78
N GLU A 4 -4.94 16.04 1.37
CA GLU A 4 -4.73 16.47 -0.01
C GLU A 4 -3.33 16.16 -0.55
N SER A 5 -2.32 16.09 0.33
CA SER A 5 -0.94 15.74 -0.05
C SER A 5 -0.78 14.36 -0.71
N TYR A 6 -1.75 13.45 -0.55
CA TYR A 6 -1.75 12.12 -1.19
C TYR A 6 -2.27 12.14 -2.63
N TYR A 7 -2.95 13.20 -3.02
CA TYR A 7 -3.56 13.37 -4.33
C TYR A 7 -2.53 13.83 -5.36
N TYR A 8 -2.71 13.39 -6.61
CA TYR A 8 -1.72 13.65 -7.65
C TYR A 8 -1.93 14.97 -8.38
N GLN A 9 -3.10 15.59 -8.34
CA GLN A 9 -3.49 16.76 -9.15
C GLN A 9 -2.40 17.85 -9.25
N ASP A 10 -1.75 18.19 -8.15
CA ASP A 10 -0.69 19.24 -8.10
C ASP A 10 0.75 18.69 -8.18
N LYS A 11 0.92 17.40 -8.46
CA LYS A 11 2.22 16.71 -8.47
C LYS A 11 2.75 16.56 -9.90
N PRO A 12 4.08 16.60 -10.11
CA PRO A 12 4.68 16.46 -11.44
C PRO A 12 4.26 15.19 -12.20
N LEU A 13 3.96 14.10 -11.49
CA LEU A 13 3.51 12.85 -12.10
C LEU A 13 2.14 13.00 -12.79
N TRP A 14 1.28 13.91 -12.32
CA TRP A 14 -0.07 14.09 -12.86
C TRP A 14 -0.10 14.33 -14.36
N ARG A 15 0.84 15.15 -14.85
CA ARG A 15 1.01 15.44 -16.29
C ARG A 15 1.23 14.21 -17.16
N ARG A 16 1.62 13.08 -16.56
CA ARG A 16 1.89 11.81 -17.26
C ARG A 16 0.77 10.78 -17.09
N ILE A 17 -0.09 10.98 -16.10
CA ILE A 17 -1.11 9.99 -15.74
C ILE A 17 -2.54 10.53 -15.88
N SER A 18 -2.73 11.83 -16.07
CA SER A 18 -4.05 12.49 -16.17
C SER A 18 -4.97 11.87 -17.21
N ASP A 19 -4.39 11.44 -18.33
CA ASP A 19 -5.15 10.94 -19.48
C ASP A 19 -5.49 9.45 -19.35
N TYR A 20 -4.99 8.80 -18.29
CA TYR A 20 -5.24 7.38 -18.06
C TYR A 20 -6.65 7.17 -17.50
N PRO A 21 -7.44 6.23 -18.05
CA PRO A 21 -8.82 6.00 -17.63
C PRO A 21 -8.89 5.19 -16.33
N PHE A 22 -8.56 5.83 -15.21
CA PHE A 22 -8.68 5.23 -13.89
C PHE A 22 -10.13 4.88 -13.57
N LYS A 23 -10.33 3.75 -12.91
CA LYS A 23 -11.62 3.22 -12.46
C LYS A 23 -11.58 2.92 -10.97
N GLU A 24 -12.70 3.16 -10.32
CA GLU A 24 -12.89 2.81 -8.90
C GLU A 24 -12.78 1.29 -8.68
N GLY A 25 -12.32 0.91 -7.50
CA GLY A 25 -12.12 -0.51 -7.14
C GLY A 25 -10.97 -1.21 -7.85
N GLN A 26 -10.15 -0.48 -8.62
CA GLN A 26 -8.92 -1.00 -9.22
C GLN A 26 -7.68 -0.36 -8.58
N VAL A 27 -6.60 -1.13 -8.55
CA VAL A 27 -5.31 -0.70 -8.00
C VAL A 27 -4.29 -0.64 -9.12
N TYR A 28 -3.60 0.48 -9.19
CA TYR A 28 -2.66 0.79 -10.27
C TYR A 28 -1.25 0.97 -9.71
N GLN A 29 -0.25 0.80 -10.56
CA GLN A 29 1.15 1.09 -10.22
C GLN A 29 1.81 1.85 -11.34
N TRP A 30 2.52 2.92 -10.98
CA TRP A 30 3.41 3.59 -11.91
C TRP A 30 4.68 2.75 -12.12
N ARG A 31 5.02 2.48 -13.37
CA ARG A 31 6.20 1.71 -13.77
C ARG A 31 7.03 2.52 -14.75
N ARG A 32 7.84 3.45 -14.22
CA ARG A 32 8.78 4.36 -14.92
C ARG A 32 8.17 5.22 -16.03
N GLN A 33 7.50 4.61 -17.00
CA GLN A 33 6.93 5.19 -18.21
C GLN A 33 5.45 4.83 -18.42
N TYR A 34 4.92 3.78 -17.77
CA TYR A 34 3.54 3.33 -17.99
C TYR A 34 2.81 2.97 -16.69
N ILE A 35 1.49 2.89 -16.76
CA ILE A 35 0.62 2.46 -15.66
C ILE A 35 0.29 0.97 -15.81
N ARG A 36 0.51 0.21 -14.74
CA ARG A 36 0.12 -1.20 -14.65
C ARG A 36 -1.15 -1.33 -13.82
N VAL A 37 -2.17 -1.99 -14.38
CA VAL A 37 -3.40 -2.36 -13.67
C VAL A 37 -3.19 -3.69 -12.96
N ASN A 38 -3.57 -3.77 -11.69
CA ASN A 38 -3.63 -5.04 -10.97
C ASN A 38 -5.01 -5.69 -11.12
N LYS A 39 -5.06 -7.02 -10.99
CA LYS A 39 -6.32 -7.77 -11.00
C LYS A 39 -7.24 -7.26 -9.90
N LYS A 40 -8.55 -7.22 -10.17
CA LYS A 40 -9.55 -6.76 -9.20
C LYS A 40 -9.44 -7.55 -7.90
N GLY A 41 -9.53 -6.85 -6.77
CA GLY A 41 -9.44 -7.45 -5.43
C GLY A 41 -8.04 -7.87 -5.00
N ILE A 42 -7.01 -7.67 -5.82
CA ILE A 42 -5.63 -8.05 -5.50
C ILE A 42 -4.77 -6.79 -5.39
N PHE A 43 -4.13 -6.62 -4.24
CA PHE A 43 -3.09 -5.62 -4.06
C PHE A 43 -1.74 -6.17 -4.53
N PRO A 44 -0.92 -5.35 -5.20
CA PRO A 44 0.44 -5.74 -5.54
C PRO A 44 1.29 -5.85 -4.27
N THR A 45 2.39 -6.59 -4.36
CA THR A 45 3.38 -6.66 -3.27
C THR A 45 3.90 -5.27 -2.92
N PHE A 46 3.79 -4.91 -1.65
CA PHE A 46 4.42 -3.73 -1.10
C PHE A 46 5.91 -3.93 -1.00
N THR A 47 6.68 -2.99 -1.55
CA THR A 47 8.15 -3.06 -1.54
C THR A 47 8.71 -2.06 -0.54
N ALA A 48 9.86 -2.37 0.05
CA ALA A 48 10.64 -1.43 0.88
C ALA A 48 10.87 -0.07 0.19
N ASN A 49 10.95 -0.06 -1.14
CA ASN A 49 11.24 1.12 -1.96
C ASN A 49 10.07 2.10 -2.09
N MET A 50 8.90 1.80 -1.53
CA MET A 50 7.75 2.72 -1.53
C MET A 50 8.04 4.06 -0.85
N GLY A 51 8.98 4.08 0.10
CA GLY A 51 9.45 5.29 0.79
C GLY A 51 10.60 6.05 0.11
N MET A 52 11.21 5.48 -0.95
CA MET A 52 12.50 5.95 -1.49
C MET A 52 12.35 6.69 -2.83
N GLY A 53 11.16 7.21 -3.13
CA GLY A 53 10.85 7.85 -4.41
C GLY A 53 10.42 6.86 -5.51
N GLY A 54 10.35 7.34 -6.75
CA GLY A 54 10.00 6.51 -7.92
C GLY A 54 8.52 6.14 -8.08
N HIS A 55 7.62 6.73 -7.26
CA HIS A 55 6.18 6.50 -7.30
C HIS A 55 5.76 5.02 -7.20
N ASN A 56 6.47 4.28 -6.35
CA ASN A 56 6.24 2.84 -6.14
C ASN A 56 4.99 2.54 -5.28
N VAL A 57 4.41 3.55 -4.62
CA VAL A 57 3.18 3.41 -3.85
C VAL A 57 2.02 3.18 -4.82
N PRO A 58 1.12 2.21 -4.57
CA PRO A 58 -0.02 1.98 -5.43
C PRO A 58 -0.95 3.19 -5.52
N ILE A 59 -1.51 3.35 -6.71
CA ILE A 59 -2.40 4.43 -7.10
C ILE A 59 -3.82 3.88 -7.12
N VAL A 60 -4.77 4.66 -6.61
CA VAL A 60 -6.20 4.35 -6.58
C VAL A 60 -7.00 5.59 -7.00
N LEU A 61 -8.20 5.35 -7.51
CA LEU A 61 -9.20 6.39 -7.73
C LEU A 61 -10.20 6.35 -6.58
N ASP A 62 -10.46 7.51 -5.98
CA ASP A 62 -11.59 7.73 -5.08
C ASP A 62 -12.48 8.86 -5.58
N ALA A 63 -13.55 9.16 -4.83
CA ALA A 63 -14.53 10.19 -5.19
C ALA A 63 -13.95 11.60 -5.38
N ARG A 64 -12.77 11.91 -4.82
CA ARG A 64 -12.08 13.20 -4.98
C ARG A 64 -11.06 13.17 -6.11
N GLY A 65 -10.53 12.00 -6.46
CA GLY A 65 -9.68 11.81 -7.63
C GLY A 65 -8.59 10.77 -7.44
N VAL A 66 -7.54 10.90 -8.25
CA VAL A 66 -6.43 9.94 -8.30
C VAL A 66 -5.41 10.25 -7.22
N ARG A 67 -5.12 9.27 -6.37
CA ARG A 67 -4.18 9.41 -5.25
C ARG A 67 -3.37 8.15 -5.02
N LYS A 68 -2.34 8.27 -4.19
CA LYS A 68 -1.65 7.10 -3.65
C LYS A 68 -2.34 6.58 -2.38
N LEU A 69 -2.12 5.32 -2.06
CA LEU A 69 -2.48 4.75 -0.76
C LEU A 69 -1.74 5.48 0.37
N THR A 70 -2.42 5.72 1.48
CA THR A 70 -1.83 6.25 2.72
C THR A 70 -1.07 5.16 3.48
N PRO A 71 -0.14 5.51 4.40
CA PRO A 71 0.55 4.49 5.19
C PRO A 71 -0.43 3.62 5.97
N ARG A 72 -1.45 4.23 6.60
CA ARG A 72 -2.49 3.51 7.34
C ARG A 72 -3.21 2.47 6.47
N GLU A 73 -3.57 2.81 5.25
CA GLU A 73 -4.18 1.86 4.30
C GLU A 73 -3.23 0.71 3.97
N CYS A 74 -1.93 0.98 3.76
CA CYS A 74 -0.93 -0.06 3.53
C CYS A 74 -0.81 -1.02 4.73
N PHE A 75 -0.76 -0.52 5.96
CA PHE A 75 -0.73 -1.37 7.15
C PHE A 75 -2.02 -2.20 7.30
N ARG A 76 -3.19 -1.61 7.01
CA ARG A 76 -4.47 -2.34 7.00
C ARG A 76 -4.47 -3.48 5.99
N ILE A 77 -3.95 -3.25 4.78
CA ILE A 77 -3.83 -4.29 3.75
C ILE A 77 -2.90 -5.42 4.18
N GLN A 78 -1.84 -5.10 4.93
CA GLN A 78 -0.96 -6.10 5.58
C GLN A 78 -1.66 -6.86 6.75
N GLY A 79 -2.89 -6.48 7.12
CA GLY A 79 -3.68 -7.14 8.15
C GLY A 79 -3.44 -6.61 9.57
N PHE A 80 -2.79 -5.46 9.72
CA PHE A 80 -2.70 -4.79 11.01
C PHE A 80 -4.06 -4.26 11.44
N SER A 81 -4.32 -4.25 12.75
CA SER A 81 -5.58 -3.74 13.29
C SER A 81 -5.70 -2.22 13.11
N GLU A 82 -6.93 -1.71 13.06
CA GLU A 82 -7.20 -0.26 13.07
C GLU A 82 -6.59 0.42 14.31
N THR A 83 -6.57 -0.30 15.44
CA THR A 83 -6.04 0.16 16.72
C THR A 83 -4.51 0.12 16.80
N TYR A 84 -3.83 -0.45 15.80
CA TYR A 84 -2.38 -0.50 15.78
C TYR A 84 -1.80 0.91 15.69
N LYS A 85 -0.98 1.30 16.67
CA LYS A 85 -0.36 2.62 16.72
C LYS A 85 0.82 2.66 15.76
N LEU A 86 0.72 3.52 14.73
CA LEU A 86 1.86 3.80 13.88
C LEU A 86 2.81 4.73 14.62
N PRO A 87 4.14 4.53 14.52
CA PRO A 87 5.10 5.43 15.14
C PRO A 87 5.03 6.82 14.49
N GLU A 88 5.37 7.85 15.24
CA GLU A 88 5.44 9.23 14.75
C GLU A 88 6.68 9.41 13.85
N LEU A 89 6.56 8.95 12.60
CA LEU A 89 7.59 9.02 11.59
C LEU A 89 7.02 9.64 10.32
N ALA A 90 7.91 10.20 9.50
CA ALA A 90 7.55 10.64 8.16
C ALA A 90 6.97 9.47 7.34
N ASP A 91 5.99 9.77 6.49
CA ASP A 91 5.31 8.81 5.62
C ASP A 91 6.26 7.89 4.84
N CYS A 92 7.38 8.42 4.35
CA CYS A 92 8.39 7.64 3.64
C CYS A 92 8.89 6.46 4.47
N HIS A 93 9.17 6.66 5.76
CA HIS A 93 9.60 5.61 6.67
C HIS A 93 8.47 4.62 6.96
N LEU A 94 7.24 5.11 7.13
CA LEU A 94 6.08 4.24 7.33
C LEU A 94 5.81 3.35 6.11
N TYR A 95 5.92 3.87 4.88
CA TYR A 95 5.82 3.05 3.67
C TYR A 95 6.91 1.98 3.60
N LYS A 96 8.14 2.32 3.99
CA LYS A 96 9.25 1.36 4.05
C LYS A 96 8.97 0.26 5.08
N GLN A 97 8.45 0.62 6.26
CA GLN A 97 8.04 -0.35 7.28
C GLN A 97 6.90 -1.25 6.78
N ALA A 98 5.87 -0.69 6.14
CA ALA A 98 4.78 -1.47 5.57
C ALA A 98 5.27 -2.46 4.49
N GLY A 99 6.23 -2.05 3.65
CA GLY A 99 6.82 -2.90 2.61
C GLY A 99 7.79 -3.96 3.13
N ASN A 100 8.45 -3.72 4.26
CA ASN A 100 9.33 -4.70 4.92
C ASN A 100 8.59 -5.62 5.89
N SER A 101 7.34 -5.32 6.22
CA SER A 101 6.54 -6.12 7.14
C SER A 101 5.98 -7.38 6.45
N VAL A 102 5.72 -8.40 7.27
CA VAL A 102 5.04 -9.61 6.85
C VAL A 102 3.56 -9.47 7.18
N SER A 103 2.68 -9.93 6.29
CA SER A 103 1.23 -9.86 6.53
C SER A 103 0.82 -10.64 7.79
N ILE A 104 -0.01 -10.03 8.63
CA ILE A 104 -0.43 -10.59 9.93
C ILE A 104 -1.11 -11.94 9.79
N SER A 105 -1.86 -12.17 8.69
CA SER A 105 -2.49 -13.46 8.40
C SER A 105 -1.48 -14.59 8.22
N VAL A 106 -0.32 -14.31 7.60
CA VAL A 106 0.77 -15.27 7.41
C VAL A 106 1.44 -15.56 8.75
N VAL A 107 1.79 -14.52 9.52
CA VAL A 107 2.41 -14.66 10.85
C VAL A 107 1.53 -15.51 11.78
N LYS A 108 0.22 -15.25 11.80
CA LYS A 108 -0.74 -16.03 12.62
C LYS A 108 -0.76 -17.52 12.24
N ARG A 109 -0.68 -17.85 10.95
CA ARG A 109 -0.65 -19.25 10.48
C ARG A 109 0.64 -19.95 10.90
N ILE A 110 1.78 -19.28 10.75
CA ILE A 110 3.09 -19.83 11.16
C ILE A 110 3.09 -20.07 12.68
N ALA A 111 2.67 -19.07 13.47
CA ALA A 111 2.62 -19.19 14.93
C ALA A 111 1.69 -20.33 15.39
N LYS A 112 0.54 -20.52 14.73
CA LYS A 112 -0.37 -21.64 15.02
C LYS A 112 0.32 -22.99 14.76
N ALA A 113 0.96 -23.16 13.61
CA ALA A 113 1.67 -24.39 13.26
C ALA A 113 2.83 -24.70 14.23
N MET A 114 3.57 -23.66 14.64
CA MET A 114 4.63 -23.81 15.65
C MET A 114 4.09 -24.27 17.00
N ARG A 115 2.95 -23.73 17.44
CA ARG A 115 2.30 -24.13 18.71
C ARG A 115 1.85 -25.59 18.65
N GLU A 116 1.15 -25.98 17.59
CA GLU A 116 0.67 -27.36 17.40
C GLU A 116 1.85 -28.35 17.40
N ALA A 117 2.96 -28.01 16.76
CA ALA A 117 4.17 -28.84 16.75
C ALA A 117 4.88 -28.91 18.12
N ALA A 118 4.74 -27.89 18.95
CA ALA A 118 5.29 -27.87 20.31
C ALA A 118 4.42 -28.67 21.30
N GLU A 119 3.10 -28.66 21.13
CA GLU A 119 2.13 -29.40 21.95
C GLU A 119 2.06 -30.90 21.60
N ALA A 120 2.46 -31.29 20.39
CA ALA A 120 2.52 -32.68 19.95
C ALA A 120 3.78 -33.44 20.44
N ARG A 121 4.62 -32.80 21.25
CA ARG A 121 5.81 -33.38 21.91
C ARG A 121 5.50 -33.71 23.36
#